data_AF-A0A9N9N2N6-F1
#
_entry.id   AF-A0A9N9N2N6-F1
#
_cell.length_a   1.000
_cell.length_b   1.000
_cell.length_c   1.000
_cell.angle_alpha   90.00
_cell.angle_beta   90.00
_cell.angle_gamma   90.00
#
_symmetry.space_group_name_H-M   'P 1'
#
loop_
_entity.id
_entity.type
_entity.pdbx_description
1 polymer ?
#
loop_
_entity_poly.entity_id
_entity_poly.type
_entity_poly.pdbx_seq_one_letter_code
_entity_poly.pdbx_strand_id
1 'polypeptide(L)'
;LFHDFEDVTIILQSIQSEYFYCFQSSDFSVGSYDDFSAYFRSSKTWYLAAGILSPKLVPAKTVVALSAKDVYKDEFQEFDKILVRQLYLPPWSLEELLFCQKHIFQNVPKDIMLNLYDKVGGVPRYVLRRADDALQYCKDPKMPDEKDIIKRALGRVASALQRVKNFDDLILCVTEDAYYIQYSSYLVHRWPNPSYDSYYLKWASRYIYDNIQERLEKQSSNDLLERIQRMKNFPSARGI
;
A
#
# COMPACT_ATOMS: atom_id res chain seq x y z
N LEU A 1 -3.06 -19.21 10.47
CA LEU A 1 -3.87 -19.65 9.31
C LEU A 1 -3.25 -20.82 8.51
N PHE A 2 -2.11 -21.41 8.92
CA PHE A 2 -1.45 -22.49 8.15
C PHE A 2 -1.01 -23.71 8.99
N HIS A 3 -1.60 -23.97 10.16
CA HIS A 3 -1.12 -25.05 11.03
C HIS A 3 -1.61 -26.47 10.70
N ASP A 4 -2.57 -26.65 9.78
CA ASP A 4 -3.22 -27.96 9.53
C ASP A 4 -3.26 -28.40 8.06
N PHE A 5 -2.34 -27.94 7.20
CA PHE A 5 -2.27 -28.40 5.81
C PHE A 5 -1.10 -29.38 5.61
N GLU A 6 -1.36 -30.68 5.79
CA GLU A 6 -0.48 -31.72 5.26
C GLU A 6 -0.47 -31.65 3.72
N ASP A 7 0.73 -31.53 3.14
CA ASP A 7 1.04 -31.60 1.70
C ASP A 7 0.33 -30.61 0.75
N VAL A 8 0.37 -29.31 1.06
CA VAL A 8 0.00 -28.27 0.08
C VAL A 8 1.23 -27.81 -0.70
N THR A 9 1.18 -27.94 -2.03
CA THR A 9 2.15 -27.31 -2.94
C THR A 9 1.73 -25.87 -3.24
N ILE A 10 2.66 -24.94 -3.06
CA ILE A 10 2.49 -23.52 -3.40
C ILE A 10 3.50 -23.17 -4.48
N ILE A 11 3.00 -22.66 -5.60
CA ILE A 11 3.84 -22.06 -6.64
C ILE A 11 3.65 -20.55 -6.59
N LEU A 12 4.73 -19.81 -6.39
CA LEU A 12 4.74 -18.35 -6.42
C LEU A 12 5.41 -17.86 -7.72
N GLN A 13 4.73 -16.96 -8.43
CA GLN A 13 5.32 -16.13 -9.48
C GLN A 13 5.32 -14.68 -9.01
N SER A 14 6.49 -14.04 -8.99
CA SER A 14 6.64 -12.62 -8.65
C SER A 14 6.70 -11.73 -9.89
N ILE A 15 6.48 -10.43 -9.70
CA ILE A 15 6.52 -9.39 -10.74
C ILE A 15 7.67 -9.62 -11.72
N GLN A 16 7.34 -9.71 -13.02
CA GLN A 16 8.29 -9.78 -14.15
C GLN A 16 9.22 -11.01 -14.14
N SER A 17 8.87 -12.07 -13.42
CA SER A 17 9.68 -13.28 -13.36
C SER A 17 9.22 -14.33 -14.37
N GLU A 18 10.14 -14.80 -15.21
CA GLU A 18 9.99 -16.06 -15.97
C GLU A 18 10.15 -17.30 -15.07
N TYR A 19 10.69 -17.10 -13.87
CA TYR A 19 10.87 -18.13 -12.86
C TYR A 19 9.71 -18.19 -11.88
N PHE A 20 9.48 -19.40 -11.41
CA PHE A 20 8.51 -19.78 -10.41
C PHE A 20 9.24 -20.36 -9.21
N TYR A 21 8.68 -20.12 -8.03
CA TYR A 21 9.18 -20.63 -6.76
C TYR A 21 8.21 -21.67 -6.24
N CYS A 22 8.62 -22.92 -6.20
CA CYS A 22 7.80 -24.02 -5.70
C CYS A 22 8.18 -24.34 -4.26
N PHE A 23 7.18 -24.27 -3.37
CA PHE A 23 7.26 -24.69 -1.98
C PHE A 23 6.39 -25.92 -1.82
N GLN A 24 6.98 -27.02 -1.40
CA GLN A 24 6.29 -28.27 -1.14
C GLN A 24 6.78 -28.84 0.17
N SER A 25 5.91 -28.89 1.17
CA SER A 25 6.25 -29.38 2.50
C SER A 25 7.47 -28.60 3.06
N SER A 26 8.66 -29.21 3.14
CA SER A 26 9.92 -28.56 3.55
C SER A 26 10.87 -28.21 2.41
N ASP A 27 10.51 -28.57 1.17
CA ASP A 27 11.36 -28.39 0.00
C ASP A 27 11.08 -27.07 -0.73
N PHE A 28 12.15 -26.51 -1.27
CA PHE A 28 12.14 -25.28 -2.06
C PHE A 28 12.88 -25.50 -3.37
N SER A 29 12.26 -25.08 -4.47
CA SER A 29 12.88 -25.14 -5.79
C SER A 29 12.50 -23.93 -6.64
N VAL A 30 13.37 -23.60 -7.59
CA VAL A 30 13.18 -22.53 -8.57
C VAL A 30 13.27 -23.12 -9.95
N GLY A 31 12.33 -22.75 -10.82
CA GLY A 31 12.26 -23.33 -12.17
C GLY A 31 11.40 -22.48 -13.09
N SER A 32 11.40 -22.85 -14.36
CA SER A 32 10.51 -22.33 -15.37
C SER A 32 9.09 -22.88 -15.20
N TYR A 33 8.17 -22.44 -16.05
CA TYR A 33 6.82 -23.01 -16.10
C TYR A 33 6.83 -24.51 -16.42
N ASP A 34 7.72 -24.95 -17.32
CA ASP A 34 7.73 -26.33 -17.81
C ASP A 34 8.19 -27.30 -16.72
N ASP A 35 9.16 -26.87 -15.91
CA ASP A 35 9.66 -27.62 -14.74
C ASP A 35 8.55 -27.94 -13.74
N PHE A 36 7.54 -27.07 -13.62
CA PHE A 36 6.42 -27.23 -12.70
C PHE A 36 5.08 -27.53 -13.38
N SER A 37 5.11 -27.89 -14.67
CA SER A 37 3.88 -28.08 -15.47
C SER A 37 2.93 -29.14 -14.88
N ALA A 38 3.45 -30.15 -14.18
CA ALA A 38 2.63 -31.15 -13.50
C ALA A 38 1.82 -30.55 -12.35
N TYR A 39 2.44 -29.67 -11.55
CA TYR A 39 1.79 -29.01 -10.41
C TYR A 39 0.66 -28.08 -10.84
N PHE A 40 0.84 -27.35 -11.94
CA PHE A 40 -0.21 -26.47 -12.48
C PHE A 40 -1.47 -27.21 -12.93
N ARG A 41 -1.37 -28.51 -13.22
CA ARG A 41 -2.53 -29.36 -13.58
C ARG A 41 -3.27 -29.93 -12.37
N SER A 42 -2.69 -29.79 -11.16
CA SER A 42 -3.27 -30.34 -9.93
C SER A 42 -4.14 -29.30 -9.22
N SER A 43 -5.38 -29.65 -8.90
CA SER A 43 -6.30 -28.82 -8.11
C SER A 43 -5.92 -28.72 -6.63
N LYS A 44 -4.92 -29.50 -6.18
CA LYS A 44 -4.34 -29.41 -4.83
C LYS A 44 -3.27 -28.31 -4.73
N THR A 45 -2.73 -27.87 -5.87
CA THR A 45 -1.71 -26.81 -5.94
C THR A 45 -2.36 -25.45 -5.82
N TRP A 46 -1.71 -24.56 -5.06
CA TRP A 46 -2.01 -23.12 -5.06
C TRP A 46 -0.99 -22.39 -5.91
N TYR A 47 -1.46 -21.68 -6.93
CA TYR A 47 -0.66 -20.81 -7.76
C TYR A 47 -0.88 -19.36 -7.36
N LEU A 48 0.14 -18.75 -6.75
CA LEU A 48 0.14 -17.37 -6.29
C LEU A 48 0.84 -16.49 -7.33
N ALA A 49 0.07 -15.69 -8.06
CA ALA A 49 0.59 -14.73 -9.03
C ALA A 49 0.66 -13.33 -8.39
N ALA A 50 1.84 -12.96 -7.90
CA ALA A 50 2.04 -11.69 -7.20
C ALA A 50 2.51 -10.59 -8.17
N GLY A 51 1.61 -9.65 -8.47
CA GLY A 51 1.88 -8.49 -9.33
C GLY A 51 2.02 -8.84 -10.82
N ILE A 52 1.38 -9.92 -11.26
CA ILE A 52 1.34 -10.36 -12.66
C ILE A 52 -0.03 -10.00 -13.26
N LEU A 53 -0.03 -9.21 -14.34
CA LEU A 53 -1.27 -8.73 -14.99
C LEU A 53 -1.98 -9.81 -15.81
N SER A 54 -1.22 -10.75 -16.39
CA SER A 54 -1.77 -11.80 -17.24
C SER A 54 -1.22 -13.17 -16.81
N PRO A 55 -1.62 -13.67 -15.63
CA PRO A 55 -1.14 -14.95 -15.15
C PRO A 55 -1.67 -16.07 -16.05
N LYS A 56 -0.89 -17.15 -16.17
CA LYS A 56 -1.29 -18.32 -16.97
C LYS A 56 -2.58 -18.95 -16.41
N LEU A 57 -3.48 -19.29 -17.31
CA LEU A 57 -4.73 -19.99 -16.98
C LEU A 57 -4.43 -21.47 -16.80
N VAL A 58 -4.56 -21.95 -15.57
CA VAL A 58 -4.18 -23.30 -15.19
C VAL A 58 -5.26 -23.94 -14.31
N PRO A 59 -5.40 -25.28 -14.29
CA PRO A 59 -6.33 -25.98 -13.41
C PRO A 59 -6.06 -25.80 -11.91
N ALA A 60 -4.83 -25.47 -11.52
CA ALA A 60 -4.47 -25.16 -10.14
C ALA A 60 -5.24 -23.95 -9.59
N LYS A 61 -5.47 -23.94 -8.26
CA LYS A 61 -6.16 -22.83 -7.60
C LYS A 61 -5.30 -21.58 -7.70
N THR A 62 -5.74 -20.62 -8.49
CA THR A 62 -4.97 -19.41 -8.79
C THR A 62 -5.43 -18.24 -7.94
N VAL A 63 -4.50 -17.62 -7.22
CA VAL A 63 -4.71 -16.37 -6.48
C VAL A 63 -3.82 -15.31 -7.09
N VAL A 64 -4.43 -14.23 -7.59
CA VAL A 64 -3.71 -13.11 -8.17
C VAL A 64 -3.71 -11.97 -7.17
N ALA A 65 -2.53 -11.52 -6.76
CA ALA A 65 -2.36 -10.39 -5.86
C ALA A 65 -1.92 -9.17 -6.67
N LEU A 66 -2.79 -8.16 -6.78
CA LEU A 66 -2.53 -6.95 -7.56
C LEU A 66 -2.65 -5.69 -6.72
N SER A 67 -1.96 -4.63 -7.16
CA SER A 67 -2.19 -3.30 -6.63
C SER A 67 -3.45 -2.70 -7.25
N ALA A 68 -4.10 -1.76 -6.55
CA ALA A 68 -5.28 -1.07 -7.07
C ALA A 68 -5.05 -0.43 -8.44
N LYS A 69 -3.83 0.04 -8.73
CA LYS A 69 -3.46 0.63 -10.02
C LYS A 69 -3.44 -0.42 -11.15
N ASP A 70 -3.02 -1.63 -10.83
CA ASP A 70 -2.78 -2.68 -11.82
C ASP A 70 -4.07 -3.32 -12.31
N VAL A 71 -5.13 -3.29 -11.50
CA VAL A 71 -6.47 -3.80 -11.86
C VAL A 71 -7.07 -3.05 -13.05
N TYR A 72 -6.78 -1.75 -13.20
CA TYR A 72 -7.36 -0.94 -14.28
C TYR A 72 -6.60 -1.02 -15.60
N LYS A 73 -5.53 -1.82 -15.67
CA LYS A 73 -4.75 -1.98 -16.90
C LYS A 73 -5.41 -2.97 -17.84
N ASP A 74 -5.38 -2.67 -19.14
CA ASP A 74 -6.00 -3.47 -20.19
C ASP A 74 -5.55 -4.94 -20.16
N GLU A 75 -4.27 -5.20 -19.83
CA GLU A 75 -3.73 -6.56 -19.79
C GLU A 75 -4.36 -7.43 -18.69
N PHE A 76 -4.84 -6.82 -17.59
CA PHE A 76 -5.58 -7.54 -16.55
C PHE A 76 -7.06 -7.68 -16.88
N GLN A 77 -7.66 -6.75 -17.61
CA GLN A 77 -9.09 -6.81 -17.97
C GLN A 77 -9.46 -8.08 -18.75
N GLU A 78 -8.54 -8.63 -19.54
CA GLU A 78 -8.75 -9.92 -20.19
C GLU A 78 -8.81 -11.09 -19.21
N PHE A 79 -7.99 -11.06 -18.15
CA PHE A 79 -8.06 -12.03 -17.05
C PHE A 79 -9.29 -11.78 -16.16
N ASP A 80 -9.73 -10.53 -16.02
CA ASP A 80 -10.89 -10.18 -15.20
C ASP A 80 -12.18 -10.88 -15.68
N LYS A 81 -12.29 -11.14 -16.99
CA LYS A 81 -13.44 -11.87 -17.59
C LYS A 81 -13.65 -13.29 -17.05
N ILE A 82 -12.62 -13.89 -16.46
CA ILE A 82 -12.66 -15.24 -15.90
C ILE A 82 -12.49 -15.22 -14.36
N LEU A 83 -12.39 -14.04 -13.75
CA LEU A 83 -12.21 -13.89 -12.32
C LEU A 83 -13.47 -14.39 -11.59
N VAL A 84 -13.28 -15.41 -10.74
CA VAL A 84 -14.40 -16.00 -9.99
C VAL A 84 -14.77 -15.15 -8.77
N ARG A 85 -13.78 -14.55 -8.11
CA ARG A 85 -13.99 -13.78 -6.89
C ARG A 85 -12.90 -12.74 -6.67
N GLN A 86 -13.32 -11.51 -6.38
CA GLN A 86 -12.44 -10.43 -5.94
C GLN A 86 -12.47 -10.34 -4.41
N LEU A 87 -11.29 -10.18 -3.81
CA LEU A 87 -11.15 -10.00 -2.36
C LEU A 87 -10.27 -8.78 -2.07
N TYR A 88 -10.63 -8.01 -1.05
CA TYR A 88 -9.86 -6.85 -0.59
C TYR A 88 -9.08 -7.20 0.68
N LEU A 89 -7.76 -7.07 0.64
CA LEU A 89 -6.93 -7.30 1.82
C LEU A 89 -6.82 -6.02 2.67
N PRO A 90 -6.99 -6.12 4.00
CA PRO A 90 -6.75 -4.98 4.88
C PRO A 90 -5.26 -4.64 4.92
N PRO A 91 -4.89 -3.43 5.35
CA PRO A 91 -3.55 -3.17 5.86
C PRO A 91 -3.18 -4.18 6.95
N TRP A 92 -1.90 -4.49 7.09
CA TRP A 92 -1.42 -5.44 8.07
C TRP A 92 -1.65 -4.94 9.50
N SER A 93 -2.00 -5.88 10.37
CA SER A 93 -2.04 -5.66 11.81
C SER A 93 -0.63 -5.36 12.35
N LEU A 94 -0.61 -4.76 13.55
CA LEU A 94 0.65 -4.54 14.26
C LEU A 94 1.37 -5.86 14.57
N GLU A 95 0.63 -6.93 14.85
CA GLU A 95 1.17 -8.26 15.13
C GLU A 95 1.90 -8.84 13.91
N GLU A 96 1.30 -8.76 12.73
CA GLU A 96 1.93 -9.19 11.47
C GLU A 96 3.20 -8.38 11.18
N LEU A 97 3.17 -7.06 11.42
CA LEU A 97 4.34 -6.20 11.23
C LEU A 97 5.45 -6.49 12.23
N LEU A 98 5.13 -6.75 13.50
CA LEU A 98 6.08 -7.18 14.53
C LEU A 98 6.73 -8.52 14.17
N PHE A 99 5.93 -9.47 13.69
CA PHE A 99 6.43 -10.77 13.24
C PHE A 99 7.42 -10.61 12.07
N CYS A 100 7.07 -9.82 11.06
CA CYS A 100 7.96 -9.56 9.94
C CYS A 100 9.19 -8.73 10.31
N GLN A 101 9.07 -7.77 11.22
CA GLN A 101 10.22 -7.03 11.75
C GLN A 101 11.22 -7.99 12.42
N LYS A 102 10.73 -8.90 13.27
CA LYS A 102 11.57 -9.84 14.01
C LYS A 102 12.27 -10.86 13.12
N HIS A 103 11.70 -11.25 11.99
CA HIS A 103 12.21 -12.38 11.19
C HIS A 103 12.82 -11.96 9.86
N ILE A 104 12.30 -10.90 9.23
CA ILE A 104 12.71 -10.47 7.88
C ILE A 104 13.47 -9.14 7.94
N PHE A 105 12.98 -8.16 8.72
CA PHE A 105 13.55 -6.81 8.79
C PHE A 105 14.25 -6.54 10.12
N GLN A 106 15.15 -7.45 10.51
CA GLN A 106 15.82 -7.45 11.83
C GLN A 106 16.63 -6.18 12.09
N ASN A 107 17.10 -5.52 11.03
CA ASN A 107 17.86 -4.27 11.12
C ASN A 107 16.99 -3.06 11.49
N VAL A 108 15.67 -3.12 11.28
CA VAL A 108 14.76 -2.02 11.58
C VAL A 108 14.48 -2.03 13.08
N PRO A 109 14.89 -0.99 13.85
CA PRO A 109 14.57 -0.91 15.27
C PRO A 109 13.06 -0.92 15.50
N LYS A 110 12.62 -1.63 16.53
CA LYS A 110 11.20 -1.76 16.87
C LYS A 110 10.53 -0.39 17.10
N ASP A 111 11.21 0.53 17.76
CA ASP A 111 10.64 1.86 18.07
C ASP A 111 10.42 2.70 16.80
N ILE A 112 11.35 2.64 15.84
CA ILE A 112 11.18 3.27 14.52
C ILE A 112 9.97 2.67 13.80
N MET A 113 9.85 1.35 13.83
CA MET A 113 8.75 0.63 13.20
C MET A 113 7.39 1.02 13.81
N LEU A 114 7.29 1.08 15.14
CA LEU A 114 6.10 1.52 15.86
C LEU A 114 5.73 2.97 15.54
N ASN A 115 6.72 3.87 15.53
CA ASN A 115 6.53 5.27 15.18
C ASN A 115 6.00 5.44 13.74
N LEU A 116 6.53 4.66 12.80
CA LEU A 116 6.02 4.64 11.43
C LEU A 116 4.61 4.05 11.36
N TYR A 117 4.33 2.95 12.06
CA TYR A 117 2.99 2.36 12.13
C TYR A 117 1.94 3.36 12.63
N ASP A 118 2.24 4.11 13.68
CA ASP A 118 1.32 5.13 14.21
C ASP A 118 1.06 6.26 13.20
N LYS A 119 2.02 6.53 12.31
CA LYS A 119 1.93 7.60 11.31
C LYS A 119 1.26 7.18 10.01
N VAL A 120 1.46 5.95 9.55
CA VAL A 120 1.02 5.50 8.21
C VAL A 120 0.20 4.21 8.24
N GLY A 121 -0.11 3.68 9.42
CA GLY A 121 -0.87 2.46 9.58
C GLY A 121 -0.13 1.21 9.10
N GLY A 122 -0.90 0.20 8.72
CA GLY A 122 -0.45 -1.16 8.49
C GLY A 122 0.25 -1.48 7.18
N VAL A 123 0.91 -0.54 6.49
CA VAL A 123 1.49 -0.84 5.16
C VAL A 123 2.98 -1.24 5.29
N PRO A 124 3.34 -2.53 5.09
CA PRO A 124 4.70 -3.01 5.37
C PRO A 124 5.78 -2.30 4.57
N ARG A 125 5.44 -1.84 3.35
CA ARG A 125 6.37 -1.09 2.50
C ARG A 125 6.90 0.18 3.20
N TYR A 126 6.06 0.90 3.93
CA TYR A 126 6.44 2.16 4.56
C TYR A 126 6.95 1.97 5.98
N VAL A 127 6.38 0.99 6.68
CA VAL A 127 6.72 0.69 8.08
C VAL A 127 8.05 -0.09 8.19
N LEU A 128 8.33 -1.01 7.25
CA LEU A 128 9.49 -1.90 7.30
C LEU A 128 10.47 -1.61 6.16
N ARG A 129 10.08 -1.87 4.90
CA ARG A 129 11.01 -1.82 3.76
C ARG A 129 11.70 -0.47 3.63
N ARG A 130 10.96 0.63 3.70
CA ARG A 130 11.52 1.98 3.57
C ARG A 130 12.40 2.41 4.73
N ALA A 131 12.11 1.92 5.94
CA ALA A 131 12.97 2.14 7.10
C ALA A 131 14.29 1.38 6.93
N ASP A 132 14.22 0.11 6.50
CA ASP A 132 15.38 -0.73 6.19
C ASP A 132 16.25 -0.12 5.07
N ASP A 133 15.63 0.31 3.97
CA ASP A 133 16.35 1.03 2.90
C ASP A 133 17.05 2.28 3.47
N ALA A 134 16.36 3.09 4.28
CA ALA A 134 16.91 4.30 4.85
C ALA A 134 18.10 4.05 5.79
N LEU A 135 18.10 2.93 6.52
CA LEU A 135 19.22 2.48 7.35
C LEU A 135 20.42 2.07 6.49
N GLN A 136 20.20 1.33 5.40
CA GLN A 136 21.26 0.84 4.52
C GLN A 136 21.98 1.96 3.74
N TYR A 137 21.27 3.03 3.37
CA TYR A 137 21.85 4.16 2.64
C TYR A 137 22.69 5.12 3.49
N CYS A 138 22.71 4.96 4.81
CA CYS A 138 23.52 5.80 5.69
C CYS A 138 24.94 5.23 5.80
N LYS A 139 25.83 5.74 4.95
CA LYS A 139 27.28 5.40 4.92
C LYS A 139 28.11 6.08 6.02
N ASP A 140 27.47 6.84 6.92
CA ASP A 140 28.16 7.52 8.02
C ASP A 140 28.35 6.55 9.19
N PRO A 141 29.57 6.39 9.75
CA PRO A 141 29.82 5.55 10.92
C PRO A 141 29.06 5.98 12.18
N LYS A 142 28.48 7.19 12.22
CA LYS A 142 27.45 7.54 13.20
C LYS A 142 26.11 7.03 12.72
N MET A 143 25.49 6.15 13.53
CA MET A 143 24.10 5.72 13.33
C MET A 143 23.23 6.92 12.91
N PRO A 144 22.49 6.83 11.80
CA PRO A 144 21.63 7.93 11.37
C PRO A 144 20.62 8.27 12.47
N ASP A 145 20.38 9.56 12.69
CA ASP A 145 19.37 10.03 13.64
C ASP A 145 18.02 9.35 13.29
N GLU A 146 17.34 8.83 14.32
CA GLU A 146 16.02 8.22 14.21
C GLU A 146 15.06 9.11 13.38
N LYS A 147 15.15 10.42 13.60
CA LYS A 147 14.34 11.42 12.89
C LYS A 147 14.62 11.43 11.40
N ASP A 148 15.86 11.24 10.97
CA ASP A 148 16.23 11.21 9.56
C ASP A 148 15.74 9.94 8.88
N ILE A 149 15.81 8.79 9.56
CA ILE A 149 15.26 7.52 9.06
C ILE A 149 13.75 7.67 8.85
N ILE A 150 13.03 8.14 9.87
CA ILE A 150 11.58 8.33 9.82
C ILE A 150 11.21 9.32 8.70
N LYS A 151 11.92 10.44 8.60
CA LYS A 151 11.69 11.44 7.54
C LYS A 151 11.87 10.84 6.15
N ARG A 152 12.92 10.05 5.92
CA ARG A 152 13.16 9.37 4.64
C ARG A 152 12.08 8.34 4.33
N ALA A 153 11.71 7.52 5.32
CA ALA A 153 10.67 6.50 5.17
C ALA A 153 9.31 7.12 4.82
N LEU A 154 8.99 8.27 5.42
CA LEU A 154 7.76 9.02 5.19
C LEU A 154 7.80 9.97 3.98
N GLY A 155 8.90 10.02 3.21
CA GLY A 155 9.05 11.00 2.13
C GLY A 155 7.89 11.01 1.13
N ARG A 156 7.39 9.84 0.74
CA ARG A 156 6.23 9.72 -0.17
C ARG A 156 4.90 10.17 0.46
N VAL A 157 4.72 9.91 1.75
CA VAL A 157 3.56 10.34 2.52
C VAL A 157 3.56 11.86 2.66
N ALA A 158 4.72 12.45 2.95
CA ALA A 158 4.89 13.90 2.97
C ALA A 158 4.57 14.52 1.60
N SER A 159 5.05 13.93 0.50
CA SER A 159 4.69 14.39 -0.85
C SER A 159 3.19 14.26 -1.15
N ALA A 160 2.55 13.18 -0.70
CA ALA A 160 1.10 13.00 -0.86
C ALA A 160 0.30 14.05 -0.07
N LEU A 161 0.69 14.31 1.18
CA LEU A 161 0.08 15.37 2.00
C LEU A 161 0.21 16.76 1.36
N GLN A 162 1.32 17.05 0.68
CA GLN A 162 1.51 18.32 -0.03
C GLN A 162 0.61 18.49 -1.27
N ARG A 163 0.07 17.39 -1.80
CA ARG A 163 -0.86 17.43 -2.94
C ARG A 163 -2.29 17.78 -2.51
N VAL A 164 -2.66 17.56 -1.26
CA VAL A 164 -3.97 17.94 -0.73
C VAL A 164 -3.89 19.38 -0.24
N LYS A 165 -4.21 20.34 -1.13
CA LYS A 165 -4.15 21.76 -0.80
C LYS A 165 -5.51 22.31 -0.43
N ASN A 166 -6.56 21.75 -1.02
CA ASN A 166 -7.94 22.21 -0.84
C ASN A 166 -8.95 21.06 -0.77
N PHE A 167 -10.23 21.43 -0.60
CA PHE A 167 -11.32 20.47 -0.50
C PHE A 167 -11.48 19.65 -1.78
N ASP A 168 -11.27 20.22 -2.96
CA ASP A 168 -11.36 19.49 -4.23
C ASP A 168 -10.28 18.41 -4.32
N ASP A 169 -9.03 18.74 -3.94
CA ASP A 169 -7.93 17.77 -3.86
C ASP A 169 -8.23 16.63 -2.88
N LEU A 170 -8.92 16.95 -1.77
CA LEU A 170 -9.38 15.97 -0.79
C LEU A 170 -10.44 15.03 -1.40
N ILE A 171 -11.44 15.57 -2.10
CA ILE A 171 -12.45 14.76 -2.78
C ILE A 171 -11.78 13.83 -3.78
N LEU A 172 -10.80 14.33 -4.54
CA LEU A 172 -10.02 13.51 -5.47
C LEU A 172 -9.22 12.39 -4.77
N CYS A 173 -8.90 12.50 -3.47
CA CYS A 173 -8.26 11.40 -2.75
C CYS A 173 -9.20 10.22 -2.48
N VAL A 174 -10.51 10.45 -2.48
CA VAL A 174 -11.52 9.42 -2.23
C VAL A 174 -12.23 8.96 -3.50
N THR A 175 -11.93 9.57 -4.66
CA THR A 175 -12.39 9.05 -5.95
C THR A 175 -11.59 7.82 -6.36
N GLU A 176 -12.22 6.93 -7.12
CA GLU A 176 -11.61 5.69 -7.61
C GLU A 176 -10.84 5.86 -8.93
N ASP A 177 -10.45 7.09 -9.27
CA ASP A 177 -9.67 7.36 -10.47
C ASP A 177 -8.20 6.94 -10.26
N ALA A 178 -7.71 6.09 -11.17
CA ALA A 178 -6.40 5.45 -11.10
C ALA A 178 -5.22 6.43 -11.00
N TYR A 179 -5.35 7.65 -11.54
CA TYR A 179 -4.34 8.70 -11.39
C TYR A 179 -4.21 9.16 -9.94
N TYR A 180 -5.35 9.31 -9.26
CA TYR A 180 -5.42 9.81 -7.89
C TYR A 180 -5.10 8.72 -6.86
N ILE A 181 -5.46 7.46 -7.16
CA ILE A 181 -5.08 6.27 -6.38
C ILE A 181 -3.57 6.20 -6.11
N GLN A 182 -2.75 6.70 -7.04
CA GLN A 182 -1.28 6.64 -6.90
C GLN A 182 -0.78 7.33 -5.64
N TYR A 183 -1.39 8.44 -5.23
CA TYR A 183 -0.98 9.18 -4.03
C TYR A 183 -2.00 9.11 -2.89
N SER A 184 -3.28 8.91 -3.18
CA SER A 184 -4.27 8.74 -2.14
C SER A 184 -4.08 7.43 -1.36
N SER A 185 -3.48 6.40 -1.98
CA SER A 185 -3.11 5.15 -1.30
C SER A 185 -2.08 5.31 -0.18
N TYR A 186 -1.41 6.47 -0.05
CA TYR A 186 -0.57 6.80 1.12
C TYR A 186 -1.37 7.44 2.26
N LEU A 187 -2.58 7.93 1.98
CA LEU A 187 -3.39 8.74 2.89
C LEU A 187 -4.63 8.00 3.38
N VAL A 188 -5.24 7.22 2.50
CA VAL A 188 -6.51 6.51 2.71
C VAL A 188 -6.32 5.06 2.27
N HIS A 189 -6.80 4.13 3.09
CA HIS A 189 -6.73 2.69 2.83
C HIS A 189 -8.13 2.11 2.61
N ARG A 190 -8.17 1.04 1.80
CA ARG A 190 -9.35 0.19 1.66
C ARG A 190 -9.39 -0.78 2.83
N TRP A 191 -10.50 -0.77 3.55
CA TRP A 191 -10.77 -1.71 4.64
C TRP A 191 -11.90 -2.63 4.22
N PRO A 192 -11.68 -3.96 4.24
CA PRO A 192 -12.70 -4.89 3.80
C PRO A 192 -13.88 -4.94 4.78
N ASN A 193 -15.04 -5.30 4.26
CA ASN A 193 -16.12 -5.83 5.10
C ASN A 193 -15.74 -7.24 5.63
N PRO A 194 -16.52 -7.83 6.55
CA PRO A 194 -16.22 -9.17 7.07
C PRO A 194 -16.16 -10.29 6.01
N SER A 195 -16.80 -10.11 4.86
CA SER A 195 -16.82 -11.06 3.74
C SER A 195 -15.65 -10.87 2.75
N TYR A 196 -14.86 -9.81 2.92
CA TYR A 196 -13.75 -9.38 2.08
C TYR A 196 -14.11 -9.06 0.61
N ASP A 197 -15.38 -9.07 0.25
CA ASP A 197 -15.88 -8.87 -1.12
C ASP A 197 -16.25 -7.42 -1.44
N SER A 198 -16.28 -6.56 -0.42
CA SER A 198 -16.39 -5.11 -0.57
C SER A 198 -15.48 -4.39 0.42
N TYR A 199 -15.36 -3.08 0.28
CA TYR A 199 -14.54 -2.26 1.16
C TYR A 199 -15.17 -0.90 1.46
N TYR A 200 -14.67 -0.26 2.50
CA TYR A 200 -14.87 1.15 2.79
C TYR A 200 -13.51 1.84 2.93
N LEU A 201 -13.51 3.16 2.75
CA LEU A 201 -12.30 3.96 2.87
C LEU A 201 -12.12 4.47 4.29
N LYS A 202 -10.88 4.44 4.78
CA LYS A 202 -10.50 5.00 6.08
C LYS A 202 -9.12 5.65 5.97
N TRP A 203 -8.93 6.74 6.71
CA TRP A 203 -7.60 7.33 6.88
C TRP A 203 -6.57 6.30 7.32
N ALA A 204 -5.37 6.38 6.74
CA ALA A 204 -4.27 5.50 7.04
C ALA A 204 -3.92 5.53 8.54
N SER A 205 -4.03 6.71 9.15
CA SER A 205 -3.81 6.93 10.59
C SER A 205 -4.48 8.22 11.06
N ARG A 206 -4.51 8.41 12.39
CA ARG A 206 -4.89 9.68 13.00
C ARG A 206 -3.93 10.82 12.63
N TYR A 207 -2.63 10.52 12.55
CA TYR A 207 -1.61 11.49 12.13
C TYR A 207 -1.90 12.08 10.74
N ILE A 208 -2.29 11.25 9.76
CA ILE A 208 -2.66 11.73 8.43
C ILE A 208 -3.91 12.60 8.48
N TYR A 209 -4.93 12.16 9.20
CA TYR A 209 -6.17 12.91 9.37
C TYR A 209 -5.90 14.31 9.94
N ASP A 210 -5.15 14.40 11.04
CA ASP A 210 -4.84 15.68 11.70
C ASP A 210 -4.03 16.60 10.77
N ASN A 211 -3.07 16.05 10.02
CA ASN A 211 -2.28 16.82 9.04
C ASN A 211 -3.13 17.42 7.92
N ILE A 212 -4.12 16.68 7.43
CA ILE A 212 -5.02 17.15 6.37
C ILE A 212 -5.97 18.20 6.94
N GLN A 213 -6.55 17.96 8.12
CA GLN A 213 -7.44 18.90 8.78
C GLN A 213 -6.75 20.25 9.01
N GLU A 214 -5.56 20.25 9.62
CA GLU A 214 -4.79 21.48 9.89
C GLU A 214 -4.48 22.27 8.60
N ARG A 215 -4.21 21.57 7.49
CA ARG A 215 -3.94 22.21 6.19
C ARG A 215 -5.17 22.90 5.63
N LEU A 216 -6.32 22.23 5.67
CA LEU A 216 -7.58 22.79 5.18
C LEU A 216 -8.04 23.98 6.02
N GLU A 217 -7.86 23.92 7.35
CA GLU A 217 -8.14 25.05 8.26
C GLU A 217 -7.25 26.26 7.96
N LYS A 218 -5.95 26.03 7.74
CA LYS A 218 -5.01 27.10 7.34
C LYS A 218 -5.38 27.71 6.00
N GLN A 219 -5.76 26.89 5.02
CA GLN A 219 -6.20 27.40 3.72
C GLN A 219 -7.47 28.23 3.85
N SER A 220 -8.50 27.74 4.56
CA SER A 220 -9.74 28.48 4.80
C SER A 220 -9.47 29.83 5.47
N SER A 221 -8.56 29.85 6.45
CA SER A 221 -8.14 31.08 7.12
C SER A 221 -7.45 32.05 6.15
N ASN A 222 -6.57 31.56 5.29
CA ASN A 222 -5.90 32.38 4.27
C ASN A 222 -6.89 32.93 3.25
N ASP A 223 -7.84 32.13 2.77
CA ASP A 223 -8.87 32.55 1.81
C ASP A 223 -9.75 33.65 2.41
N LEU A 224 -10.10 33.55 3.69
CA LEU A 224 -10.82 34.60 4.42
C LEU A 224 -9.99 35.89 4.53
N LEU A 225 -8.71 35.78 4.88
CA LEU A 225 -7.81 36.94 4.96
C LEU A 225 -7.66 37.64 3.60
N GLU A 226 -7.49 36.89 2.52
CA GLU A 226 -7.44 37.44 1.16
C GLU A 226 -8.73 38.18 0.80
N ARG A 227 -9.91 37.60 1.12
CA ARG A 227 -11.20 38.26 0.89
C ARG A 227 -11.32 39.55 1.69
N ILE A 228 -10.89 39.56 2.95
CA ILE A 228 -10.88 40.78 3.78
C ILE A 228 -9.95 41.85 3.20
N GLN A 229 -8.76 41.47 2.75
CA GLN A 229 -7.81 42.40 2.12
C GLN A 229 -8.37 42.97 0.82
N ARG A 230 -8.99 42.14 -0.04
CA ARG A 230 -9.66 42.62 -1.26
C ARG A 230 -10.79 43.58 -0.93
N MET A 231 -11.59 43.31 0.12
CA MET A 231 -12.65 44.22 0.57
C MET A 231 -12.12 45.60 1.01
N LYS A 232 -10.92 45.67 1.61
CA LYS A 232 -10.28 46.95 1.97
C LYS A 232 -9.81 47.76 0.76
N ASN A 233 -9.58 47.12 -0.38
CA ASN A 233 -9.15 47.78 -1.62
C ASN A 233 -10.32 48.34 -2.45
N PHE A 234 -11.56 48.08 -2.06
CA PHE A 234 -12.73 48.80 -2.57
C PHE A 234 -13.00 50.01 -1.67
N PRO A 235 -13.17 51.23 -2.20
CA PRO A 235 -13.56 52.38 -1.40
C PRO A 235 -14.85 52.04 -0.65
N SER A 236 -14.91 52.36 0.64
CA SER A 236 -16.06 52.01 1.47
C SER A 236 -17.35 52.58 0.88
N ALA A 237 -18.26 51.72 0.42
CA ALA A 237 -19.66 52.07 0.19
C ALA A 237 -20.46 52.14 1.50
N ARG A 238 -19.79 52.28 2.66
CA ARG A 238 -20.46 52.71 3.88
C ARG A 238 -20.66 54.20 3.76
N GLY A 239 -21.82 54.56 3.22
CA GLY A 239 -22.30 55.92 3.11
C GLY A 239 -22.25 56.66 4.45
N ILE A 240 -22.01 57.95 4.35
CA ILE A 240 -22.23 58.96 5.40
C ILE A 240 -23.71 58.95 5.79
#